data_AF-A0A7X9FMM8-F1
#
_entry.id   AF-A0A7X9FMM8-F1
#
_cell.length_a   1.000
_cell.length_b   1.000
_cell.length_c   1.000
_cell.angle_alpha   90.00
_cell.angle_beta   90.00
_cell.angle_gamma   90.00
#
_symmetry.space_group_name_H-M   'P 1'
#
loop_
_entity.id
_entity.type
_entity.pdbx_description
1 polymer ?
#
loop_
_entity_poly.entity_id
_entity_poly.type
_entity_poly.pdbx_seq_one_letter_code
_entity_poly.pdbx_strand_id
1 'polypeptide(L)' 'MNLCLDLSSVDRERALKAWLVYHGMDLFEIAGKLRVAHSTVSRLIKRERASTRRIEQLHGLGIPKELLPQPK' A
#
# COMPACT_ATOMS: atom_id res chain seq x y z
N MET A 1 8.90 9.90 -24.18
CA MET A 1 8.16 8.63 -24.26
C MET A 1 7.45 8.45 -22.92
N ASN A 2 6.13 8.64 -22.87
CA ASN A 2 5.38 8.50 -21.62
C ASN A 2 5.03 7.02 -21.44
N LEU A 3 5.67 6.38 -20.46
CA LEU A 3 5.28 5.05 -20.01
C LEU A 3 4.03 5.22 -19.13
N CYS A 4 2.91 4.66 -19.57
CA CYS A 4 1.68 4.60 -18.76
C CYS A 4 1.70 3.29 -17.96
N LEU A 5 1.71 3.38 -16.63
CA LEU A 5 1.60 2.23 -15.74
C LEU A 5 0.14 1.85 -15.56
N ASP A 6 -0.30 0.80 -16.25
CA ASP A 6 -1.61 0.21 -16.00
C ASP A 6 -1.56 -0.72 -14.77
N LEU A 7 -1.95 -0.17 -13.62
CA LEU A 7 -2.00 -0.89 -12.35
C LEU A 7 -3.09 -1.97 -12.30
N SER A 8 -4.06 -1.97 -13.24
CA SER A 8 -5.12 -2.98 -13.30
C SER A 8 -4.66 -4.31 -13.91
N SER A 9 -3.55 -4.29 -14.65
CA SER A 9 -2.97 -5.45 -15.32
C SER A 9 -2.08 -6.33 -14.42
N VAL A 10 -1.92 -5.97 -13.14
CA VAL A 10 -1.08 -6.71 -12.18
C VAL A 10 -1.84 -7.00 -10.88
N ASP A 11 -1.33 -7.95 -10.09
CA ASP A 11 -1.90 -8.20 -8.77
C ASP A 11 -1.79 -6.95 -7.86
N ARG A 12 -2.73 -6.84 -6.91
CA ARG A 12 -2.83 -5.69 -6.00
C ARG A 12 -1.54 -5.38 -5.25
N GLU A 13 -0.78 -6.41 -4.84
CA GLU A 13 0.49 -6.21 -4.14
C GLU A 13 1.53 -5.55 -5.05
N ARG A 14 1.66 -6.02 -6.30
CA ARG A 14 2.53 -5.39 -7.31
C ARG A 14 2.07 -3.98 -7.64
N ALA A 15 0.77 -3.78 -7.81
CA ALA A 15 0.19 -2.46 -8.09
C ALA A 15 0.52 -1.46 -6.97
N LEU A 16 0.34 -1.87 -5.70
CA LEU A 16 0.68 -1.06 -4.54
C LEU A 16 2.19 -0.75 -4.49
N LYS A 17 3.05 -1.74 -4.69
CA LYS A 17 4.50 -1.53 -4.73
C LYS A 17 4.92 -0.56 -5.83
N ALA A 18 4.36 -0.68 -7.03
CA ALA A 18 4.64 0.23 -8.13
C ALA A 18 4.19 1.66 -7.81
N TRP A 19 3.00 1.82 -7.22
CA TRP A 19 2.48 3.11 -6.79
C TRP A 19 3.39 3.76 -5.74
N LEU A 20 3.86 2.99 -4.76
CA LEU A 20 4.76 3.46 -3.71
C LEU A 20 6.09 3.97 -4.28
N VAL A 21 6.72 3.18 -5.16
CA VAL A 21 7.97 3.57 -5.83
C VAL A 21 7.78 4.84 -6.67
N TYR A 22 6.68 4.92 -7.43
CA TYR A 22 6.37 6.11 -8.23
C TYR A 22 6.22 7.38 -7.38
N HIS A 23 5.64 7.27 -6.18
CA HIS A 23 5.48 8.40 -5.25
C HIS A 23 6.68 8.60 -4.31
N GLY A 24 7.78 7.85 -4.50
CA GLY A 24 8.96 7.95 -3.65
C GLY A 24 8.73 7.55 -2.20
N MET A 25 7.73 6.70 -1.93
CA MET A 25 7.44 6.17 -0.60
C MET A 25 8.02 4.77 -0.44
N ASP A 26 8.68 4.52 0.68
CA ASP A 26 9.11 3.17 1.03
C ASP A 26 8.29 2.56 2.20
N LEU A 27 8.45 1.25 2.42
CA LEU A 27 7.74 0.53 3.47
C LEU A 27 8.21 0.90 4.89
N PHE A 28 9.45 1.36 5.03
CA PHE A 28 10.04 1.76 6.29
C PHE A 28 9.48 3.10 6.77
N GLU A 29 9.35 4.06 5.86
CA GLU A 29 8.68 5.33 6.07
C GLU A 29 7.21 5.14 6.45
N ILE A 30 6.49 4.26 5.74
CA ILE A 30 5.11 3.91 6.09
C ILE A 30 5.05 3.32 7.48
N ALA A 31 5.96 2.39 7.81
CA ALA A 31 6.01 1.80 9.14
C ALA A 31 6.26 2.85 10.24
N GLY A 32 7.15 3.81 9.98
CA GLY A 32 7.43 4.96 10.84
C GLY A 32 6.20 5.85 11.04
N LYS A 33 5.54 6.25 9.94
CA LYS A 33 4.32 7.08 9.97
C LYS A 33 3.17 6.38 10.70
N LEU A 34 3.06 5.05 10.55
CA LEU A 34 2.04 4.23 11.20
C LEU A 34 2.40 3.80 12.63
N ARG A 35 3.62 4.11 13.10
CA ARG A 35 4.21 3.68 14.37
C ARG A 35 4.09 2.17 14.60
N VAL A 36 4.48 1.38 13.60
CA VAL A 36 4.50 -0.09 13.66
C VAL A 36 5.84 -0.66 13.22
N ALA A 37 6.08 -1.92 13.56
CA ALA A 37 7.20 -2.66 12.98
C ALA A 37 7.05 -2.79 11.46
N HIS A 38 8.17 -2.74 10.74
CA HIS A 38 8.23 -2.93 9.29
C HIS A 38 7.58 -4.26 8.85
N SER A 39 7.76 -5.34 9.62
CA SER A 39 7.11 -6.63 9.37
C SER A 39 5.58 -6.55 9.38
N THR A 40 4.99 -5.62 10.13
CA THR A 40 3.55 -5.40 10.18
C THR A 40 3.05 -4.82 8.85
N VAL A 41 3.75 -3.82 8.31
CA VAL A 41 3.41 -3.24 7.00
C VAL A 41 3.61 -4.27 5.89
N SER A 42 4.72 -5.02 5.92
CA SER A 42 4.97 -6.10 4.95
C SER A 42 3.84 -7.15 4.96
N ARG A 43 3.40 -7.59 6.15
CA ARG A 43 2.25 -8.51 6.26
C ARG A 43 0.93 -7.87 5.82
N LEU A 44 0.74 -6.57 6.08
CA LEU A 44 -0.46 -5.84 5.70
C LEU A 44 -0.61 -5.80 4.18
N ILE A 45 0.48 -5.54 3.46
CA ILE A 45 0.50 -5.49 1.99
C ILE A 45 0.17 -6.86 1.39
N LYS A 46 0.76 -7.93 1.94
CA LYS A 46 0.57 -9.31 1.45
C LYS A 46 -0.83 -9.88 1.72
N ARG A 47 -1.58 -9.32 2.67
CA ARG A 47 -2.91 -9.83 3.05
C ARG A 47 -3.99 -9.28 2.14
N GLU A 48 -4.96 -10.12 1.80
CA GLU A 48 -6.18 -9.67 1.12
C GLU A 48 -7.10 -8.85 2.02
N ARG A 49 -7.10 -9.14 3.33
CA ARG A 49 -7.93 -8.45 4.32
C ARG A 49 -7.12 -7.86 5.48
N ALA A 50 -7.54 -6.69 5.96
CA ALA A 50 -6.94 -5.98 7.07
C ALA A 50 -7.98 -5.28 7.94
N SER A 51 -7.59 -4.82 9.14
CA SER A 51 -8.51 -4.04 9.96
C SER A 51 -8.82 -2.70 9.29
N THR A 52 -10.08 -2.26 9.39
CA THR A 52 -10.57 -0.97 8.84
C THR A 52 -9.67 0.19 9.25
N ARG A 53 -9.29 0.25 10.53
CA ARG A 53 -8.37 1.26 11.07
C ARG A 53 -7.04 1.33 10.29
N ARG A 54 -6.45 0.20 9.89
CA ARG A 54 -5.17 0.19 9.18
C ARG A 54 -5.33 0.63 7.73
N ILE A 55 -6.45 0.29 7.11
CA ILE A 55 -6.79 0.72 5.75
C ILE A 55 -7.00 2.23 5.74
N GLU A 56 -7.77 2.77 6.69
CA GLU A 56 -7.98 4.21 6.83
C GLU A 56 -6.67 4.96 7.08
N GLN A 57 -5.79 4.41 7.92
CA GLN A 57 -4.47 5.01 8.13
C GLN A 57 -3.62 5.02 6.86
N LEU A 58 -3.58 3.91 6.11
CA LEU A 58 -2.84 3.85 4.84
C LEU A 58 -3.45 4.80 3.80
N HIS A 59 -4.78 4.90 3.75
CA HIS A 59 -5.46 5.84 2.87
C HIS A 59 -5.18 7.29 3.26
N GLY A 60 -5.13 7.60 4.55
CA GLY A 60 -4.74 8.91 5.07
C GLY A 60 -3.29 9.30 4.74
N LEU A 61 -2.44 8.35 4.35
CA LEU A 61 -1.10 8.61 3.80
C LEU A 61 -1.11 8.93 2.30
N GLY A 62 -2.27 8.93 1.65
CA GLY A 62 -2.45 9.20 0.23
C GLY A 62 -2.54 7.96 -0.65
N ILE A 63 -2.48 6.75 -0.06
CA ILE A 63 -2.57 5.50 -0.84
C ILE A 63 -4.03 5.30 -1.33
N PRO A 64 -4.27 5.04 -2.62
CA PRO A 64 -5.60 4.79 -3.17
C PRO A 64 -6.26 3.54 -2.58
N LYS A 65 -7.56 3.61 -2.30
CA LYS A 65 -8.30 2.50 -1.68
C LYS A 65 -8.30 1.23 -2.53
N GLU A 66 -8.31 1.35 -3.86
CA GLU A 66 -8.26 0.20 -4.77
C GLU A 66 -6.97 -0.62 -4.65
N LEU A 67 -5.88 -0.04 -4.14
CA LEU A 67 -4.61 -0.71 -3.92
C LEU A 67 -4.50 -1.33 -2.51
N LEU A 68 -5.42 -0.99 -1.62
CA LEU A 68 -5.40 -1.43 -0.22
C LEU A 68 -6.10 -2.78 -0.03
N PRO A 69 -5.73 -3.55 1.02
CA PRO A 69 -6.49 -4.72 1.42
C PRO A 69 -7.94 -4.35 1.74
N GLN A 70 -8.87 -5.28 1.57
CA GLN A 70 -10.26 -5.06 1.96
C GLN A 70 -10.41 -5.07 3.49
N PRO A 71 -11.34 -4.28 4.05
CA PRO A 71 -11.64 -4.33 5.48
C PRO A 71 -12.14 -5.73 5.85
N LYS A 72 -11.63 -6.25 6.98
CA LYS A 72 -12.08 -7.50 7.58
C LYS A 72 -13.42 -7.31 8.29
#